data_AF-A0A0R3L9N9-F1
#
_entry.id   AF-A0A0R3L9N9-F1
#
_cell.length_a   1.000
_cell.length_b   1.000
_cell.length_c   1.000
_cell.angle_alpha   90.00
_cell.angle_beta   90.00
_cell.angle_gamma   90.00
#
_symmetry.space_group_name_H-M   'P 1'
#
loop_
_entity.id
_entity.type
_entity.pdbx_description
1 polymer ?
#
loop_
_entity_poly.entity_id
_entity_poly.type
_entity_poly.pdbx_seq_one_letter_code
_entity_poly.pdbx_strand_id
1 'polypeptide(L)' 'MSAPSPLSDNSRYEQACDQAIAMCDGNLRSTIKALIMANEYLEIELEELQAAIAAGCVPARASRVESDAA' A
#
# COMPACT_ATOMS: atom_id res chain seq x y z
N MET A 1 -12.60 -8.62 -14.52
CA MET A 1 -11.50 -9.07 -13.64
C MET A 1 -12.15 -9.63 -12.40
N SER A 2 -11.98 -10.92 -12.10
CA SER A 2 -12.52 -11.51 -10.86
C SER A 2 -11.84 -10.84 -9.67
N ALA A 3 -12.63 -10.26 -8.76
CA ALA A 3 -12.10 -9.73 -7.52
C ALA A 3 -11.38 -10.87 -6.77
N PRO A 4 -10.20 -10.62 -6.17
CA PRO A 4 -9.58 -11.60 -5.29
C PRO A 4 -10.59 -11.99 -4.22
N SER A 5 -10.66 -13.29 -3.95
CA SER A 5 -11.63 -13.80 -2.97
C SER A 5 -11.19 -13.32 -1.59
N PRO A 6 -12.10 -12.87 -0.70
CA PRO A 6 -11.71 -12.35 0.62
C PRO A 6 -10.90 -13.37 1.45
N LEU A 7 -11.07 -14.67 1.16
CA LEU A 7 -10.28 -15.77 1.74
C LEU A 7 -8.80 -15.78 1.29
N SER A 8 -8.50 -15.42 0.03
CA SER A 8 -7.11 -15.34 -0.46
C SER A 8 -6.39 -14.08 0.04
N ASP A 9 -7.14 -13.00 0.27
CA ASP A 9 -6.56 -11.79 0.84
C ASP A 9 -6.22 -12.00 2.31
N ASN A 10 -7.10 -12.67 3.07
CA ASN A 10 -6.83 -13.02 4.46
C ASN A 10 -5.57 -13.89 4.59
N SER A 11 -5.42 -14.94 3.77
CA SER A 11 -4.22 -15.79 3.83
C SER A 11 -2.93 -15.05 3.46
N ARG A 12 -2.99 -14.10 2.51
CA ARG A 12 -1.86 -13.23 2.17
C ARG A 12 -1.47 -12.34 3.36
N TYR A 13 -2.44 -11.77 4.06
CA TYR A 13 -2.15 -10.91 5.21
C TYR A 13 -1.57 -11.70 6.38
N GLU A 14 -2.10 -12.89 6.69
CA GLU A 14 -1.52 -13.77 7.72
C GLU A 14 -0.05 -14.10 7.40
N GLN A 15 0.26 -14.45 6.15
CA GLN A 15 1.64 -14.74 5.75
C GLN A 15 2.56 -13.51 5.85
N ALA A 16 2.04 -12.31 5.54
CA ALA A 16 2.79 -11.07 5.68
C ALA A 16 3.03 -10.71 7.15
N CYS A 17 2.05 -10.97 8.03
CA CYS A 17 2.19 -10.81 9.48
C CYS A 17 3.30 -11.71 10.02
N ASP A 18 3.29 -13.00 9.66
CA ASP A 18 4.33 -13.96 10.08
C ASP A 18 5.73 -13.50 9.66
N GLN A 19 5.88 -12.98 8.43
CA GLN A 19 7.14 -12.44 7.94
C GLN A 19 7.60 -11.22 8.74
N ALA A 20 6.70 -10.27 9.00
CA ALA A 20 7.01 -9.06 9.76
C ALA A 20 7.44 -9.38 11.20
N ILE A 21 6.76 -10.35 11.83
CA ILE A 21 7.09 -10.85 13.17
C ILE A 21 8.46 -11.51 13.17
N ALA A 22 8.75 -12.37 12.18
CA ALA A 22 10.04 -13.04 12.03
C ALA A 22 11.20 -12.04 11.82
N MET A 23 10.98 -10.97 11.04
CA MET A 23 11.96 -9.90 10.85
C MET A 23 12.27 -9.11 12.12
N CYS A 24 11.35 -9.11 13.09
CA CYS A 24 11.51 -8.43 14.37
C CYS A 24 11.89 -9.40 15.50
N ASP A 25 12.50 -10.54 15.18
CA ASP A 25 12.91 -11.59 16.13
C ASP A 25 11.75 -12.09 17.02
N GLY A 26 10.53 -12.11 16.50
CA GLY A 26 9.33 -12.50 17.25
C GLY A 26 8.77 -11.42 18.18
N ASN A 27 9.37 -10.23 18.24
CA ASN A 27 8.91 -9.17 19.12
C ASN A 27 7.69 -8.44 18.53
N LEU A 28 6.51 -8.79 19.01
CA LEU A 28 5.24 -8.19 18.57
C LEU A 28 5.19 -6.66 18.79
N ARG A 29 5.73 -6.15 19.90
CA ARG A 29 5.72 -4.70 20.19
C ARG A 29 6.60 -3.94 19.19
N SER A 30 7.78 -4.47 18.88
CA SER A 30 8.67 -3.88 17.85
C SER A 30 8.04 -3.98 16.46
N THR A 31 7.40 -5.12 16.14
CA THR A 31 6.70 -5.34 14.87
C THR A 31 5.59 -4.31 14.67
N ILE A 32 4.69 -4.17 15.66
CA ILE A 32 3.59 -3.20 15.62
C ILE A 32 4.12 -1.78 15.49
N LYS A 33 5.18 -1.42 16.23
CA LYS A 33 5.80 -0.10 16.13
C LYS A 33 6.33 0.16 14.72
N ALA A 34 7.03 -0.81 14.12
CA ALA A 34 7.55 -0.69 12.76
C ALA A 34 6.43 -0.52 11.73
N LEU A 35 5.34 -1.28 11.85
CA LEU A 35 4.18 -1.16 10.97
C LEU A 35 3.47 0.19 11.10
N ILE A 36 3.33 0.73 12.32
CA ILE A 36 2.78 2.07 12.55
C ILE A 36 3.65 3.13 11.88
N MET A 37 4.97 3.07 12.09
CA MET A 37 5.91 4.01 11.48
C MET A 37 5.90 3.94 9.95
N ALA A 38 5.80 2.74 9.38
CA ALA A 38 5.70 2.55 7.94
C ALA A 38 4.40 3.14 7.38
N ASN A 39 3.28 2.96 8.08
CA ASN A 39 2.00 3.55 7.68
C ASN A 39 2.04 5.08 7.74
N GLU A 40 2.54 5.66 8.84
CA GLU A 40 2.69 7.12 8.98
C GLU A 40 3.54 7.70 7.84
N TYR A 41 4.66 7.04 7.50
CA TYR A 41 5.50 7.44 6.38
C TYR A 41 4.75 7.40 5.03
N LEU A 42 3.99 6.31 4.77
CA LEU A 42 3.22 6.18 3.55
C LEU A 42 2.08 7.21 3.45
N GLU A 43 1.45 7.56 4.57
CA GLU A 43 0.42 8.60 4.64
C GLU A 43 1.00 9.98 4.27
N ILE A 44 2.19 10.31 4.78
CA ILE A 44 2.91 11.55 4.42
C ILE A 44 3.24 11.58 2.92
N GLU A 45 3.83 10.51 2.37
CA GLU A 45 4.16 10.44 0.95
C GLU A 45 2.90 10.56 0.06
N LEU A 46 1.77 10.01 0.51
CA LEU A 46 0.49 10.17 -0.20
C LEU A 46 -0.01 11.62 -0.16
N GLU A 47 0.08 12.30 0.99
CA GLU A 47 -0.28 13.72 1.10
C GLU A 47 0.60 14.60 0.20
N GLU A 48 1.91 14.37 0.21
CA GLU A 48 2.86 15.08 -0.66
C GLU A 48 2.55 14.85 -2.15
N LEU A 49 2.29 13.60 -2.52
CA LEU A 49 1.93 13.26 -3.90
C LEU A 49 0.60 13.92 -4.31
N GLN A 50 -0.41 13.92 -3.44
CA GLN A 50 -1.68 14.58 -3.71
C GLN A 50 -1.52 16.09 -3.85
N ALA A 51 -0.68 16.72 -3.02
CA ALA A 51 -0.35 18.13 -3.13
C ALA A 51 0.36 18.43 -4.46
N ALA A 52 1.32 17.60 -4.87
CA ALA A 52 2.03 17.74 -6.14
C ALA A 52 1.10 17.57 -7.35
N ILE A 53 0.11 16.67 -7.26
CA ILE A 53 -0.94 16.51 -8.28
C ILE A 53 -1.83 17.75 -8.33
N ALA A 54 -2.28 18.27 -7.18
CA ALA A 54 -3.12 19.46 -7.10
C ALA A 54 -2.40 20.72 -7.63
N ALA A 55 -1.08 20.80 -7.43
CA ALA A 55 -0.24 21.86 -7.98
C ALA A 55 0.04 21.69 -9.50
N GLY A 56 -0.39 20.59 -10.12
CA GLY A 56 -0.11 20.29 -11.52
C GLY A 56 1.35 19.91 -11.81
N CYS A 57 2.16 19.70 -10.77
CA CYS A 57 3.56 19.30 -10.89
C CYS A 57 3.72 17.83 -11.32
N VAL A 58 2.73 16.99 -10.99
CA VAL A 58 2.68 15.57 -11.36
C VAL A 58 1.30 15.29 -11.98
N PRO A 59 1.22 14.56 -13.11
CA PRO A 59 -0.08 14.17 -13.66
C PRO A 59 -0.77 13.20 -12.69
N ALA A 60 -2.04 13.45 -12.37
CA ALA A 60 -2.90 12.43 -11.80
C ALA A 60 -2.85 11.22 -12.75
N ARG A 61 -2.55 10.03 -12.21
CA ARG A 61 -2.34 8.81 -12.99
C ARG A 61 -3.47 8.68 -14.02
N ALA A 62 -3.15 8.94 -15.29
CA ALA A 62 -4.12 8.82 -16.38
C ALA A 62 -4.64 7.39 -16.34
N SER A 63 -5.94 7.22 -16.16
CA SER A 63 -6.60 5.95 -16.39
C SER A 63 -6.14 5.47 -17.77
N ARG A 64 -5.33 4.41 -17.79
CA ARG A 64 -4.88 3.82 -19.03
C ARG A 64 -6.13 3.30 -19.76
N VAL A 65 -6.36 3.92 -20.92
CA VAL A 65 -7.22 3.52 -22.04
C VAL A 65 -8.69 3.94 -21.94
N GLU A 66 -8.94 5.21 -22.23
CA GLU A 66 -9.93 5.56 -23.26
C GLU A 66 -9.13 5.93 -24.53
N SER A 67 -9.62 5.50 -25.71
CA SER A 67 -9.02 5.59 -27.06
C SER A 67 -7.92 4.53 -27.36
N ASP A 68 -7.99 3.69 -28.41
CA ASP A 68 -8.59 3.92 -29.73
C ASP A 68 -8.80 2.60 -30.53
N ALA A 69 -9.84 2.61 -31.36
CA ALA A 69 -10.04 1.89 -32.64
C ALA A 69 -9.72 0.39 -32.81
N ALA A 70 -10.77 -0.43 -32.98
CA ALA A 70 -11.10 -1.19 -34.22
C ALA A 70 -12.46 -1.90 -34.09
#